data_AF-A0A847Y4H0-F1
#
_entry.id   AF-A0A847Y4H0-F1
#
_cell.length_a   1.000
_cell.length_b   1.000
_cell.length_c   1.000
_cell.angle_alpha   90.00
_cell.angle_beta   90.00
_cell.angle_gamma   90.00
#
_symmetry.space_group_name_H-M   'P 1'
#
loop_
_entity.id
_entity.type
_entity.pdbx_description
1 polymer ?
#
loop_
_entity_poly.entity_id
_entity_poly.type
_entity_poly.pdbx_seq_one_letter_code
_entity_poly.pdbx_strand_id
1 'polypeptide(L)'
;MKSMTQFTFVPESNTETIERLRDQYLADLPFAQEYYIELMLNRAGLYVIKSAEDPVGYFFLSADACLLEYYLAPQHFPEIDSVFGKILGDFKVEKALCKSFDASLLSCCSQYHKSFRPTGILFREYHKQPAIHSPGTLSIRLAIPSDEPNIVTINEEVFDDPSEVISYITSHQLFIYEKESNLVGFGIFSRIIPGRKDYDVGMLIHPSFRGKGYGQYIIQHLVDFCHENGWNPVAGCEYRNTASRRCLEKSGFVARHRLFEFSF
;
A
#
# COMPACT_ATOMS: atom_id res chain seq x y z
N MET A 1 -44.57 -3.93 -0.14
CA MET A 1 -43.54 -3.05 0.44
C MET A 1 -42.47 -3.94 1.06
N LYS A 2 -41.30 -4.08 0.42
CA LYS A 2 -40.14 -4.65 1.12
C LYS A 2 -39.71 -3.61 2.16
N SER A 3 -39.60 -4.02 3.42
CA SER A 3 -38.95 -3.23 4.46
C SER A 3 -37.59 -2.79 3.92
N MET A 4 -37.34 -1.49 3.81
CA MET A 4 -35.98 -1.01 3.48
C MET A 4 -35.10 -1.38 4.66
N THR A 5 -34.12 -2.26 4.43
CA THR A 5 -33.10 -2.61 5.44
C THR A 5 -32.42 -1.32 5.86
N GLN A 6 -32.59 -0.95 7.13
CA GLN A 6 -31.99 0.29 7.65
C GLN A 6 -30.57 0.00 8.10
N PHE A 7 -29.61 0.70 7.49
CA PHE A 7 -28.20 0.63 7.87
C PHE A 7 -27.82 1.79 8.78
N THR A 8 -27.01 1.49 9.79
CA THR A 8 -26.40 2.48 10.68
C THR A 8 -24.88 2.36 10.65
N PHE A 9 -24.19 3.45 10.99
CA PHE A 9 -22.74 3.54 10.98
C PHE A 9 -22.25 3.88 12.39
N VAL A 10 -21.50 2.97 12.99
CA VAL A 10 -21.06 3.10 14.38
C VAL A 10 -19.53 3.30 14.38
N PRO A 11 -19.00 4.40 14.94
CA PRO A 11 -17.56 4.58 15.06
C PRO A 11 -16.98 3.53 16.01
N GLU A 12 -15.84 2.96 15.64
CA GLU A 12 -15.11 2.00 16.46
C GLU A 12 -13.64 2.38 16.57
N SER A 13 -13.02 1.99 17.69
CA SER A 13 -11.60 2.24 17.95
C SER A 13 -10.76 0.97 17.97
N ASN A 14 -11.40 -0.19 18.14
CA ASN A 14 -10.73 -1.49 18.15
C ASN A 14 -10.95 -2.21 16.80
N THR A 15 -9.87 -2.43 16.06
CA THR A 15 -9.90 -3.15 14.77
C THR A 15 -10.22 -4.64 14.92
N GLU A 16 -10.06 -5.24 16.11
CA GLU A 16 -10.48 -6.61 16.38
C GLU A 16 -11.99 -6.81 16.17
N THR A 17 -12.79 -5.74 16.34
CA THR A 17 -14.26 -5.79 16.12
C THR A 17 -14.64 -6.12 14.68
N ILE A 18 -13.75 -5.83 13.73
CA ILE A 18 -13.96 -6.10 12.30
C ILE A 18 -13.04 -7.18 11.75
N GLU A 19 -12.22 -7.85 12.58
CA GLU A 19 -11.19 -8.80 12.12
C GLU A 19 -11.76 -9.80 11.11
N ARG A 20 -12.88 -10.44 11.45
CA ARG A 20 -13.58 -11.39 10.57
C ARG A 20 -14.04 -10.75 9.26
N LEU A 21 -14.58 -9.54 9.29
CA LEU A 21 -15.07 -8.84 8.09
C LEU A 21 -13.91 -8.40 7.20
N ARG A 22 -12.83 -7.89 7.81
CA ARG A 22 -11.62 -7.46 7.11
C ARG A 22 -10.87 -8.62 6.49
N ASP A 23 -10.82 -9.77 7.17
CA ASP A 23 -10.24 -10.98 6.58
C ASP A 23 -11.02 -11.48 5.36
N GLN A 24 -12.36 -11.39 5.39
CA GLN A 24 -13.20 -11.67 4.22
C GLN A 24 -12.90 -10.70 3.08
N TYR A 25 -12.92 -9.39 3.35
CA TYR A 25 -12.57 -8.37 2.37
C TYR A 25 -11.20 -8.65 1.71
N LEU A 26 -10.18 -8.88 2.52
CA LEU A 26 -8.82 -9.12 2.05
C LEU A 26 -8.65 -10.46 1.32
N ALA A 27 -9.50 -11.45 1.60
CA ALA A 27 -9.53 -12.73 0.88
C ALA A 27 -10.25 -12.62 -0.47
N ASP A 28 -11.21 -11.69 -0.59
CA ASP A 28 -11.92 -11.41 -1.83
C ASP A 28 -11.07 -10.60 -2.83
N LEU A 29 -10.03 -9.90 -2.37
CA LEU A 29 -9.09 -9.22 -3.24
C LEU A 29 -8.25 -10.24 -4.03
N PRO A 30 -8.12 -10.09 -5.37
CA PRO A 30 -7.33 -11.02 -6.19
C PRO A 30 -5.81 -10.83 -6.02
N PHE A 31 -5.37 -9.73 -5.39
CA PHE A 31 -3.97 -9.40 -5.16
C PHE A 31 -3.76 -8.80 -3.78
N ALA A 32 -2.50 -8.80 -3.33
CA ALA A 32 -2.10 -8.17 -2.09
C ALA A 32 -2.60 -6.72 -1.97
N GLN A 33 -3.00 -6.36 -0.76
CA GLN A 33 -3.36 -5.01 -0.36
C GLN A 33 -2.23 -4.01 -0.65
N GLU A 34 -2.56 -2.73 -0.73
CA GLU A 34 -1.57 -1.66 -0.93
C GLU A 34 -1.01 -1.17 0.41
N TYR A 35 0.31 -1.21 0.57
CA TYR A 35 0.98 -0.84 1.81
C TYR A 35 0.75 0.63 2.18
N TYR A 36 0.73 1.53 1.20
CA TYR A 36 0.40 2.93 1.44
C TYR A 36 -0.99 3.09 2.07
N ILE A 37 -1.99 2.30 1.65
CA ILE A 37 -3.32 2.32 2.29
C ILE A 37 -3.20 1.84 3.74
N GLU A 38 -2.50 0.74 4.02
CA GLU A 38 -2.31 0.22 5.39
C GLU A 38 -1.69 1.26 6.33
N LEU A 39 -0.72 2.04 5.86
CA LEU A 39 -0.12 3.12 6.63
C LEU A 39 -1.16 4.20 6.99
N MET A 40 -2.06 4.53 6.05
CA MET A 40 -3.14 5.50 6.29
C MET A 40 -4.22 4.97 7.23
N LEU A 41 -4.53 3.67 7.20
CA LEU A 41 -5.54 3.06 8.09
C LEU A 41 -5.18 3.23 9.57
N ASN A 42 -3.89 3.22 9.92
CA ASN A 42 -3.41 3.43 11.29
C ASN A 42 -3.82 4.79 11.90
N ARG A 43 -4.17 5.76 11.05
CA ARG A 43 -4.56 7.13 11.46
C ARG A 43 -6.02 7.45 11.07
N ALA A 44 -6.75 6.50 10.48
CA ALA A 44 -8.10 6.69 9.98
C ALA A 44 -9.17 6.34 11.02
N GLY A 45 -10.33 6.97 10.91
CA GLY A 45 -11.52 6.57 11.66
C GLY A 45 -12.11 5.29 11.09
N LEU A 46 -12.37 4.31 11.95
CA LEU A 46 -13.07 3.08 11.62
C LEU A 46 -14.56 3.22 11.93
N TYR A 47 -15.41 2.76 11.02
CA TYR A 47 -16.85 2.70 11.20
C TYR A 47 -17.38 1.32 10.82
N VAL A 48 -18.18 0.72 11.70
CA VAL A 48 -18.88 -0.53 11.45
C VAL A 48 -20.25 -0.23 10.86
N ILE A 49 -20.57 -0.90 9.77
CA ILE A 49 -21.88 -0.84 9.12
C ILE A 49 -22.75 -1.93 9.75
N LYS A 50 -23.87 -1.54 10.36
CA LYS A 50 -24.81 -2.45 11.00
C LYS A 50 -26.14 -2.52 10.27
N SER A 51 -26.73 -3.71 10.24
CA SER A 51 -28.12 -3.96 9.82
C SER A 51 -28.86 -4.65 10.98
N ALA A 52 -29.87 -3.99 11.55
CA ALA A 52 -30.60 -4.51 12.73
C ALA A 52 -29.66 -5.00 13.86
N GLU A 53 -28.65 -4.18 14.20
CA GLU A 53 -27.54 -4.43 15.14
C GLU A 53 -26.43 -5.38 14.70
N ASP A 54 -26.64 -6.20 13.67
CA ASP A 54 -25.61 -7.13 13.20
C ASP A 54 -24.53 -6.38 12.39
N PRO A 55 -23.23 -6.60 12.67
CA PRO A 55 -22.15 -6.03 11.88
C PRO A 55 -22.05 -6.74 10.52
N VAL A 56 -22.32 -6.00 9.46
CA VAL A 56 -22.44 -6.51 8.09
C VAL A 56 -21.42 -5.91 7.13
N GLY A 57 -20.64 -4.93 7.58
CA GLY A 57 -19.62 -4.28 6.79
C GLY A 57 -18.83 -3.29 7.63
N TYR A 58 -17.89 -2.60 6.99
CA TYR A 58 -17.12 -1.54 7.62
C TYR A 58 -16.57 -0.58 6.57
N PHE A 59 -16.10 0.57 7.00
CA PHE A 59 -15.26 1.43 6.19
C PHE A 59 -14.25 2.21 7.03
N PHE A 60 -13.18 2.63 6.38
CA PHE A 60 -12.18 3.53 6.96
C PHE A 60 -12.23 4.88 6.26
N LEU A 61 -12.26 5.94 7.07
CA LEU A 61 -12.28 7.32 6.61
C LEU A 61 -11.13 8.10 7.26
N SER A 62 -10.26 8.68 6.47
CA SER A 62 -9.18 9.53 6.97
C SER A 62 -9.70 10.89 7.47
N ALA A 63 -8.84 11.62 8.18
CA ALA A 63 -9.16 12.97 8.67
C ALA A 63 -9.45 13.99 7.54
N ASP A 64 -8.92 13.78 6.34
CA ASP A 64 -9.16 14.60 5.15
C ASP A 64 -10.32 14.08 4.28
N ALA A 65 -11.29 13.39 4.91
CA ALA A 65 -12.48 12.85 4.27
C ALA A 65 -12.21 11.94 3.06
N CYS A 66 -11.10 11.19 3.12
CA CYS A 66 -10.74 10.18 2.13
C CYS A 66 -11.21 8.79 2.59
N LEU A 67 -12.07 8.16 1.81
CA LEU A 67 -12.43 6.75 2.02
C LEU A 67 -11.27 5.85 1.57
N LEU A 68 -10.82 4.95 2.44
CA LEU A 68 -9.61 4.13 2.23
C LEU A 68 -9.93 2.65 2.01
N GLU A 69 -10.91 2.13 2.74
CA GLU A 69 -11.49 0.81 2.57
C GLU A 69 -13.01 0.93 2.75
N TYR A 70 -13.76 0.13 2.00
CA TYR A 70 -15.19 -0.05 2.16
C TYR A 70 -15.54 -1.49 1.82
N TYR A 71 -16.17 -2.16 2.78
CA TYR A 71 -16.60 -3.53 2.63
C TYR A 71 -18.02 -3.69 3.15
N LEU A 72 -18.81 -4.46 2.41
CA LEU A 72 -20.14 -4.90 2.78
C LEU A 72 -20.23 -6.39 2.48
N ALA A 73 -20.78 -7.18 3.37
CA ALA A 73 -20.81 -8.63 3.21
C ALA A 73 -21.66 -9.04 1.98
N PRO A 74 -21.32 -10.13 1.26
CA PRO A 74 -21.97 -10.51 0.00
C PRO A 74 -23.49 -10.60 0.03
N GLN A 75 -24.08 -11.00 1.16
CA GLN A 75 -25.54 -11.06 1.33
C GLN A 75 -26.24 -9.69 1.26
N HIS A 76 -25.49 -8.60 1.36
CA HIS A 76 -25.96 -7.21 1.27
C HIS A 76 -25.45 -6.49 0.00
N PHE A 77 -24.90 -7.21 -0.98
CA PHE A 77 -24.52 -6.62 -2.27
C PHE A 77 -25.66 -5.93 -3.02
N PRO A 78 -26.94 -6.36 -2.95
CA PRO A 78 -28.04 -5.60 -3.55
C PRO A 78 -28.17 -4.17 -3.01
N GLU A 79 -27.65 -3.89 -1.81
CA GLU A 79 -27.68 -2.58 -1.17
C GLU A 79 -26.36 -1.80 -1.27
N ILE A 80 -25.30 -2.39 -1.85
CA ILE A 80 -23.93 -1.86 -1.78
C ILE A 80 -23.82 -0.40 -2.25
N ASP A 81 -24.39 -0.07 -3.41
CA ASP A 81 -24.32 1.31 -3.93
C ASP A 81 -25.14 2.29 -3.08
N SER A 82 -26.30 1.85 -2.57
CA SER A 82 -27.16 2.70 -1.73
C SER A 82 -26.52 3.01 -0.37
N VAL A 83 -25.84 2.02 0.23
CA VAL A 83 -25.08 2.18 1.47
C VAL A 83 -23.89 3.10 1.24
N PHE A 84 -23.14 2.88 0.15
CA PHE A 84 -22.03 3.74 -0.24
C PHE A 84 -22.47 5.20 -0.42
N GLY A 85 -23.53 5.44 -1.20
CA GLY A 85 -24.08 6.79 -1.39
C GLY A 85 -24.53 7.46 -0.09
N LYS A 86 -25.09 6.68 0.86
CA LYS A 86 -25.41 7.18 2.20
C LYS A 86 -24.16 7.57 2.99
N ILE A 87 -23.09 6.77 2.93
CA ILE A 87 -21.80 7.10 3.55
C ILE A 87 -21.25 8.41 2.97
N LEU A 88 -21.27 8.57 1.63
CA LEU A 88 -20.81 9.81 0.99
C LEU A 88 -21.53 11.05 1.54
N GLY A 89 -22.86 10.97 1.69
CA GLY A 89 -23.68 12.08 2.18
C GLY A 89 -23.51 12.34 3.69
N ASP A 90 -23.62 11.29 4.51
CA ASP A 90 -23.61 11.41 5.98
C ASP A 90 -22.23 11.86 6.50
N PHE A 91 -21.15 11.37 5.87
CA PHE A 91 -19.77 11.66 6.28
C PHE A 91 -19.10 12.75 5.45
N LYS A 92 -19.80 13.31 4.44
CA LYS A 92 -19.27 14.30 3.50
C LYS A 92 -17.94 13.86 2.90
N VAL A 93 -17.88 12.61 2.44
CA VAL A 93 -16.68 12.03 1.84
C VAL A 93 -16.33 12.82 0.58
N GLU A 94 -15.12 13.37 0.53
CA GLU A 94 -14.67 14.19 -0.59
C GLU A 94 -14.00 13.34 -1.67
N LYS A 95 -13.31 12.28 -1.26
CA LYS A 95 -12.53 11.43 -2.15
C LYS A 95 -12.43 9.99 -1.65
N ALA A 96 -12.03 9.09 -2.54
CA ALA A 96 -11.71 7.69 -2.19
C ALA A 96 -10.41 7.25 -2.88
N LEU A 97 -9.59 6.47 -2.17
CA LEU A 97 -8.50 5.71 -2.77
C LEU A 97 -8.99 4.30 -3.10
N CYS A 98 -8.88 3.92 -4.37
CA CYS A 98 -9.40 2.65 -4.85
C CYS A 98 -8.37 1.95 -5.73
N LYS A 99 -8.05 0.70 -5.39
CA LYS A 99 -7.18 -0.16 -6.19
C LYS A 99 -7.98 -0.65 -7.39
N SER A 100 -7.37 -0.69 -8.58
CA SER A 100 -8.01 -1.17 -9.82
C SER A 100 -8.52 -2.62 -9.75
N PHE A 101 -8.13 -3.37 -8.72
CA PHE A 101 -8.52 -4.75 -8.48
C PHE A 101 -9.46 -4.93 -7.29
N ASP A 102 -9.92 -3.85 -6.66
CA ASP A 102 -11.00 -3.85 -5.68
C ASP A 102 -12.33 -3.61 -6.41
N ALA A 103 -12.92 -4.68 -6.94
CA ALA A 103 -14.05 -4.58 -7.86
C ALA A 103 -15.28 -3.92 -7.22
N SER A 104 -15.56 -4.21 -5.95
CA SER A 104 -16.70 -3.67 -5.21
C SER A 104 -16.55 -2.16 -5.01
N LEU A 105 -15.43 -1.71 -4.45
CA LEU A 105 -15.20 -0.28 -4.25
C LEU A 105 -15.09 0.46 -5.58
N LEU A 106 -14.46 -0.14 -6.60
CA LEU A 106 -14.34 0.44 -7.93
C LEU A 106 -15.71 0.66 -8.59
N SER A 107 -16.62 -0.31 -8.46
CA SER A 107 -18.00 -0.21 -8.96
C SER A 107 -18.74 0.94 -8.28
N CYS A 108 -18.71 1.00 -6.95
CA CYS A 108 -19.38 2.07 -6.21
C CYS A 108 -18.78 3.46 -6.53
N CYS A 109 -17.46 3.59 -6.57
CA CYS A 109 -16.81 4.84 -6.95
C CYS A 109 -17.22 5.27 -8.36
N SER A 110 -17.26 4.32 -9.31
CA SER A 110 -17.65 4.60 -10.71
C SER A 110 -19.07 5.14 -10.83
N GLN A 111 -19.99 4.75 -9.94
CA GLN A 111 -21.35 5.27 -9.92
C GLN A 111 -21.45 6.73 -9.45
N TYR A 112 -20.66 7.11 -8.44
CA TYR A 112 -20.84 8.40 -7.74
C TYR A 112 -19.80 9.47 -8.07
N HIS A 113 -18.69 9.12 -8.72
CA HIS A 113 -17.60 10.06 -8.95
C HIS A 113 -17.98 11.24 -9.88
N LYS A 114 -17.38 12.40 -9.61
CA LYS A 114 -17.31 13.54 -10.53
C LYS A 114 -16.08 13.44 -11.45
N SER A 115 -14.98 12.96 -10.90
CA SER A 115 -13.71 12.78 -11.61
C SER A 115 -12.88 11.70 -10.95
N PHE A 116 -11.93 11.13 -11.69
CA PHE A 116 -10.94 10.23 -11.14
C PHE A 116 -9.57 10.45 -11.81
N ARG A 117 -8.50 10.11 -11.10
CA ARG A 117 -7.14 10.12 -11.64
C ARG A 117 -6.32 8.97 -11.06
N PRO A 118 -5.39 8.38 -11.83
CA PRO A 118 -4.40 7.48 -11.26
C PRO A 118 -3.41 8.28 -10.40
N THR A 119 -3.14 7.79 -9.20
CA THR A 119 -2.17 8.35 -8.25
C THR A 119 -0.98 7.41 -8.04
N GLY A 120 -1.19 6.10 -8.19
CA GLY A 120 -0.13 5.09 -8.04
C GLY A 120 -0.16 4.00 -9.12
N ILE A 121 0.99 3.39 -9.34
CA ILE A 121 1.16 2.15 -10.09
C ILE A 121 1.45 1.04 -9.10
N LEU A 122 0.64 -0.01 -9.16
CA LEU A 122 0.71 -1.14 -8.25
C LEU A 122 1.25 -2.36 -9.01
N PHE A 123 2.32 -2.95 -8.49
CA PHE A 123 2.99 -4.11 -9.04
C PHE A 123 2.72 -5.31 -8.14
N ARG A 124 1.90 -6.24 -8.62
CA ARG A 124 1.47 -7.44 -7.88
C ARG A 124 1.96 -8.74 -8.48
N GLU A 125 2.69 -8.62 -9.58
CA GLU A 125 3.25 -9.73 -10.33
C GLU A 125 4.72 -9.46 -10.57
N TYR A 126 5.49 -10.54 -10.51
CA TYR A 126 6.92 -10.53 -10.75
C TYR A 126 7.31 -11.66 -11.70
N HIS A 127 8.10 -11.31 -12.72
CA HIS A 127 8.70 -12.25 -13.65
C HIS A 127 10.21 -12.20 -13.47
N LYS A 128 10.80 -13.31 -13.02
CA LYS A 128 12.23 -13.37 -12.72
C LYS A 128 13.04 -12.97 -13.96
N GLN A 129 13.83 -11.92 -13.78
CA GLN A 129 14.80 -11.46 -14.75
C GLN A 129 16.15 -12.14 -14.51
N PRO A 130 17.04 -12.18 -15.52
CA PRO A 130 18.42 -12.55 -15.29
C PRO A 130 19.01 -11.69 -14.17
N ALA A 131 19.73 -12.35 -13.26
CA ALA A 131 20.43 -11.66 -12.19
C ALA A 131 21.43 -10.67 -12.81
N ILE A 132 21.38 -9.42 -12.37
CA ILE A 132 22.38 -8.44 -12.77
C ILE A 132 23.55 -8.46 -11.80
N HIS A 133 24.75 -8.34 -12.34
CA HIS A 133 25.93 -8.13 -11.51
C HIS A 133 25.83 -6.76 -10.84
N SER A 134 26.24 -6.69 -9.58
CA SER A 134 26.39 -5.41 -8.89
C SER A 134 27.31 -4.50 -9.71
N PRO A 135 26.97 -3.21 -9.92
CA PRO A 135 27.88 -2.24 -10.53
C PRO A 135 29.08 -1.93 -9.60
N GLY A 136 30.03 -2.87 -9.55
CA GLY A 136 31.17 -2.87 -8.62
C GLY A 136 30.89 -3.61 -7.31
N THR A 137 31.88 -3.65 -6.43
CA THR A 137 31.77 -4.30 -5.11
C THR A 137 30.92 -3.45 -4.18
N LEU A 138 29.79 -3.99 -3.71
CA LEU A 138 28.92 -3.37 -2.72
C LEU A 138 29.00 -4.13 -1.40
N SER A 139 28.98 -3.38 -0.29
CA SER A 139 28.61 -3.91 1.02
C SER A 139 27.11 -3.81 1.19
N ILE A 140 26.47 -4.87 1.68
CA ILE A 140 25.04 -4.95 1.92
C ILE A 140 24.84 -5.41 3.37
N ARG A 141 24.07 -4.66 4.14
CA ARG A 141 23.77 -4.98 5.54
C ARG A 141 22.45 -4.36 5.96
N LEU A 142 21.84 -4.89 7.02
CA LEU A 142 20.74 -4.19 7.68
C LEU A 142 21.25 -2.85 8.22
N ALA A 143 20.37 -1.85 8.18
CA ALA A 143 20.65 -0.59 8.84
C ALA A 143 20.71 -0.76 10.35
N ILE A 144 21.52 0.10 10.96
CA ILE A 144 21.64 0.27 12.41
C ILE A 144 21.29 1.73 12.76
N PRO A 145 20.96 2.04 14.03
CA PRO A 145 20.52 3.38 14.41
C PRO A 145 21.47 4.52 14.01
N SER A 146 22.78 4.26 13.93
CA SER A 146 23.76 5.26 13.49
C SER A 146 23.71 5.60 12.00
N ASP A 147 22.96 4.86 11.18
CA ASP A 147 22.78 5.15 9.75
C ASP A 147 21.70 6.22 9.49
N GLU A 148 20.82 6.47 10.46
CA GLU A 148 19.66 7.37 10.31
C GLU A 148 20.01 8.74 9.73
N PRO A 149 21.05 9.46 10.20
CA PRO A 149 21.37 10.77 9.67
C PRO A 149 21.67 10.74 8.16
N ASN A 150 22.33 9.69 7.68
CA ASN A 150 22.68 9.53 6.27
C ASN A 150 21.45 9.18 5.41
N ILE A 151 20.53 8.38 5.95
CA ILE A 151 19.27 8.02 5.29
C ILE A 151 18.38 9.25 5.16
N VAL A 152 18.21 10.01 6.26
CA VAL A 152 17.41 11.25 6.29
C VAL A 152 17.97 12.28 5.32
N THR A 153 19.31 12.39 5.22
CA THR A 153 19.97 13.34 4.30
C THR A 153 19.59 13.12 2.84
N ILE A 154 19.34 11.87 2.44
CA ILE A 154 18.98 11.55 1.05
C ILE A 154 17.49 11.30 0.85
N ASN A 155 16.67 11.38 1.90
CA ASN A 155 15.25 11.09 1.84
C ASN A 155 14.53 12.03 0.86
N GLU A 156 13.96 11.47 -0.21
CA GLU A 156 13.15 12.19 -1.20
C GLU A 156 11.69 11.78 -1.05
N GLU A 157 11.10 12.11 0.10
CA GLU A 157 9.69 11.80 0.43
C GLU A 157 9.39 10.29 0.45
N VAL A 158 10.40 9.45 0.75
CA VAL A 158 10.18 8.02 1.02
C VAL A 158 9.61 7.84 2.42
N PHE A 159 10.07 8.66 3.36
CA PHE A 159 9.55 8.77 4.72
C PHE A 159 8.97 10.16 4.93
N ASP A 160 7.82 10.25 5.60
CA ASP A 160 7.16 11.53 5.86
C ASP A 160 7.85 12.29 7.01
N ASP A 161 8.40 11.55 7.98
CA ASP A 161 9.07 12.10 9.17
C ASP A 161 10.38 11.34 9.46
N PRO A 162 11.47 12.02 9.86
CA PRO A 162 12.73 11.35 10.24
C PRO A 162 12.58 10.24 11.30
N SER A 163 11.61 10.38 12.22
CA SER A 163 11.34 9.34 13.22
C SER A 163 10.83 8.03 12.61
N GLU A 164 10.23 8.06 11.42
CA GLU A 164 9.84 6.84 10.69
C GLU A 164 11.07 6.04 10.31
N VAL A 165 12.19 6.68 9.92
CA VAL A 165 13.43 5.98 9.58
C VAL A 165 13.88 5.08 10.73
N ILE A 166 13.85 5.58 11.97
CA ILE A 166 14.20 4.78 13.16
C ILE A 166 13.23 3.61 13.35
N SER A 167 11.95 3.79 13.08
CA SER A 167 10.97 2.68 13.13
C SER A 167 11.39 1.57 12.17
N TYR A 168 11.71 1.89 10.92
CA TYR A 168 12.13 0.89 9.93
C TYR A 168 13.46 0.21 10.30
N ILE A 169 14.40 0.95 10.87
CA ILE A 169 15.67 0.40 11.35
C ILE A 169 15.44 -0.59 12.49
N THR A 170 14.69 -0.19 13.52
CA THR A 170 14.43 -1.02 14.71
C THR A 170 13.56 -2.25 14.38
N SER A 171 12.66 -2.13 13.42
CA SER A 171 11.89 -3.26 12.86
C SER A 171 12.68 -4.14 11.89
N HIS A 172 13.97 -3.84 11.64
CA HIS A 172 14.84 -4.59 10.72
C HIS A 172 14.27 -4.66 9.29
N GLN A 173 13.70 -3.56 8.78
CA GLN A 173 13.02 -3.48 7.47
C GLN A 173 13.82 -2.71 6.41
N LEU A 174 15.09 -2.40 6.70
CA LEU A 174 15.90 -1.50 5.88
C LEU A 174 17.31 -2.07 5.66
N PHE A 175 17.69 -2.23 4.39
CA PHE A 175 19.03 -2.58 3.97
C PHE A 175 19.79 -1.34 3.47
N ILE A 176 21.06 -1.23 3.85
CA ILE A 176 22.01 -0.24 3.37
C ILE A 176 22.92 -0.87 2.32
N TYR A 177 23.19 -0.11 1.26
CA TYR A 177 24.09 -0.49 0.17
C TYR A 177 25.21 0.55 0.09
N GLU A 178 26.46 0.10 0.25
CA GLU A 178 27.62 1.00 0.33
C GLU A 178 28.70 0.61 -0.69
N LYS A 179 29.36 1.62 -1.25
CA LYS A 179 30.54 1.45 -2.11
C LYS A 179 31.68 2.29 -1.57
N GLU A 180 32.79 1.65 -1.20
CA GLU A 180 33.96 2.35 -0.62
C GLU A 180 33.55 3.27 0.55
N SER A 181 32.69 2.78 1.44
CA SER A 181 32.10 3.52 2.58
C SER A 181 31.19 4.71 2.21
N ASN A 182 30.81 4.87 0.94
CA ASN A 182 29.81 5.85 0.52
C ASN A 182 28.44 5.18 0.40
N LEU A 183 27.40 5.82 0.94
CA LEU A 183 26.01 5.39 0.79
C LEU A 183 25.60 5.47 -0.69
N VAL A 184 25.36 4.31 -1.30
CA VAL A 184 24.81 4.20 -2.66
C VAL A 184 23.29 4.38 -2.63
N GLY A 185 22.65 3.87 -1.60
CA GLY A 185 21.22 3.91 -1.42
C GLY A 185 20.76 2.95 -0.34
N PHE A 186 19.45 2.89 -0.15
CA PHE A 186 18.82 1.94 0.75
C PHE A 186 17.67 1.21 0.08
N GLY A 187 17.36 0.02 0.60
CA GLY A 187 16.22 -0.79 0.22
C GLY A 187 15.30 -0.99 1.40
N ILE A 188 14.00 -0.91 1.17
CA ILE A 188 12.94 -1.13 2.16
C ILE A 188 12.23 -2.44 1.83
N PHE A 189 11.89 -3.22 2.84
CA PHE A 189 10.98 -4.35 2.72
C PHE A 189 10.04 -4.39 3.94
N SER A 190 8.75 -4.17 3.70
CA SER A 190 7.75 -4.07 4.76
C SER A 190 6.66 -5.10 4.57
N ARG A 191 6.36 -5.86 5.63
CA ARG A 191 5.19 -6.74 5.62
C ARG A 191 3.94 -5.87 5.52
N ILE A 192 3.08 -6.15 4.54
CA ILE A 192 1.89 -5.32 4.28
C ILE A 192 0.87 -5.50 5.40
N ILE A 193 0.52 -6.75 5.71
CA ILE A 193 -0.43 -7.09 6.77
C ILE A 193 0.21 -8.14 7.70
N PRO A 194 0.21 -7.95 9.02
CA PRO A 194 0.67 -8.96 9.97
C PRO A 194 0.02 -10.34 9.72
N GLY A 195 0.83 -11.41 9.77
CA GLY A 195 0.36 -12.78 9.52
C GLY A 195 0.24 -13.17 8.04
N ARG A 196 0.32 -12.22 7.11
CA ARG A 196 0.31 -12.48 5.65
C ARG A 196 1.73 -12.48 5.08
N LYS A 197 1.87 -13.07 3.88
CA LYS A 197 3.18 -13.30 3.23
C LYS A 197 3.59 -12.21 2.24
N ASP A 198 2.75 -11.22 2.01
CA ASP A 198 3.03 -10.13 1.08
C ASP A 198 3.89 -9.05 1.73
N TYR A 199 4.95 -8.65 1.03
CA TYR A 199 5.90 -7.64 1.46
C TYR A 199 6.03 -6.58 0.37
N ASP A 200 5.83 -5.32 0.74
CA ASP A 200 6.14 -4.20 -0.13
C ASP A 200 7.65 -3.96 -0.15
N VAL A 201 8.22 -3.87 -1.36
CA VAL A 201 9.64 -3.59 -1.56
C VAL A 201 9.83 -2.24 -2.25
N GLY A 202 10.79 -1.47 -1.76
CA GLY A 202 11.11 -0.15 -2.26
C GLY A 202 12.61 0.14 -2.19
N MET A 203 13.03 1.21 -2.85
CA MET A 203 14.44 1.62 -2.86
C MET A 203 14.57 3.13 -3.06
N LEU A 204 15.64 3.68 -2.52
CA LEU A 204 16.10 5.02 -2.85
C LEU A 204 17.58 4.99 -3.19
N ILE A 205 17.94 5.64 -4.30
CA ILE A 205 19.33 5.74 -4.74
C ILE A 205 19.84 7.15 -4.50
N HIS A 206 20.98 7.25 -3.82
CA HIS A 206 21.68 8.50 -3.63
C HIS A 206 21.92 9.19 -5.00
N PRO A 207 21.65 10.50 -5.16
CA PRO A 207 21.73 11.20 -6.44
C PRO A 207 22.99 10.90 -7.28
N SER A 208 24.17 10.95 -6.67
CA SER A 208 25.47 10.65 -7.31
C SER A 208 25.62 9.24 -7.90
N PHE A 209 24.74 8.30 -7.54
CA PHE A 209 24.76 6.91 -8.00
C PHE A 209 23.61 6.56 -8.97
N ARG A 210 22.72 7.49 -9.28
CA ARG A 210 21.59 7.26 -10.19
C ARG A 210 22.05 6.98 -11.62
N GLY A 211 21.21 6.25 -12.38
CA GLY A 211 21.47 5.91 -13.78
C GLY A 211 22.56 4.86 -14.01
N LYS A 212 23.13 4.27 -12.95
CA LYS A 212 24.25 3.30 -13.01
C LYS A 212 23.84 1.85 -12.77
N GLY A 213 22.54 1.55 -12.71
CA GLY A 213 22.01 0.19 -12.50
C GLY A 213 21.78 -0.23 -11.04
N TYR A 214 22.18 0.58 -10.05
CA TYR A 214 22.02 0.25 -8.63
C TYR A 214 20.57 0.03 -8.18
N GLY A 215 19.62 0.82 -8.68
CA GLY A 215 18.19 0.62 -8.34
C GLY A 215 17.68 -0.76 -8.74
N GLN A 216 18.03 -1.22 -9.94
CA GLN A 216 17.63 -2.55 -10.41
C GLN A 216 18.26 -3.65 -9.54
N TYR A 217 19.54 -3.46 -9.17
CA TYR A 217 20.28 -4.41 -8.35
C TYR A 217 19.68 -4.53 -6.95
N ILE A 218 19.39 -3.39 -6.30
CA ILE A 218 18.76 -3.36 -4.98
C ILE A 218 17.40 -4.07 -5.02
N ILE A 219 16.56 -3.77 -6.03
CA ILE A 219 15.24 -4.40 -6.12
C ILE A 219 15.34 -5.90 -6.37
N GLN A 220 16.24 -6.36 -7.24
CA GLN A 220 16.46 -7.80 -7.45
C GLN A 220 16.94 -8.49 -6.16
N HIS A 221 17.86 -7.86 -5.42
CA HIS A 221 18.32 -8.37 -4.12
C HIS A 221 17.16 -8.45 -3.09
N LEU A 222 16.32 -7.43 -2.97
CA LEU A 222 15.16 -7.45 -2.07
C LEU A 222 14.13 -8.53 -2.46
N VAL A 223 13.92 -8.73 -3.76
CA VAL A 223 13.03 -9.79 -4.27
C VAL A 223 13.59 -11.18 -3.95
N ASP A 224 14.88 -11.42 -4.20
CA ASP A 224 15.53 -12.68 -3.86
C ASP A 224 15.48 -12.92 -2.34
N PHE A 225 15.76 -11.89 -1.52
CA PHE A 225 15.62 -11.96 -0.06
C PHE A 225 14.20 -12.32 0.38
N CYS A 226 13.15 -11.72 -0.22
CA CYS A 226 11.77 -12.10 0.08
C CYS A 226 11.50 -13.57 -0.25
N HIS A 227 11.90 -14.02 -1.44
CA HIS A 227 11.67 -15.40 -1.88
C HIS A 227 12.43 -16.43 -1.02
N GLU A 228 13.67 -16.13 -0.63
CA GLU A 228 14.46 -16.98 0.28
C GLU A 228 13.79 -17.15 1.65
N ASN A 229 13.00 -16.17 2.08
CA ASN A 229 12.20 -16.22 3.31
C ASN A 229 10.76 -16.73 3.10
N GLY A 230 10.42 -17.17 1.89
CA GLY A 230 9.07 -17.66 1.56
C GLY A 230 7.99 -16.57 1.52
N TRP A 231 8.39 -15.32 1.29
CA TRP A 231 7.52 -14.16 1.15
C TRP A 231 7.26 -13.82 -0.32
N ASN A 232 6.17 -13.09 -0.56
CA ASN A 232 5.77 -12.59 -1.86
C ASN A 232 6.08 -11.09 -1.97
N PRO A 233 7.08 -10.68 -2.77
CA PRO A 233 7.40 -9.27 -2.96
C PRO A 233 6.40 -8.61 -3.91
N VAL A 234 5.87 -7.47 -3.50
CA VAL A 234 5.07 -6.55 -4.32
C VAL A 234 5.68 -5.15 -4.22
N ALA A 235 5.26 -4.23 -5.08
CA ALA A 235 5.74 -2.85 -5.00
C ALA A 235 4.64 -1.86 -5.39
N GLY A 236 4.80 -0.62 -4.93
CA GLY A 236 4.06 0.54 -5.38
C GLY A 236 5.00 1.68 -5.79
N CYS A 237 4.55 2.54 -6.72
CA CYS A 237 5.19 3.84 -6.92
C CYS A 237 4.17 4.90 -7.35
N GLU A 238 4.47 6.17 -7.11
CA GLU A 238 3.66 7.29 -7.60
C GLU A 238 3.56 7.25 -9.14
N TYR A 239 2.38 7.57 -9.67
CA TYR A 239 2.04 7.40 -11.08
C TYR A 239 2.97 8.14 -12.06
N ARG A 240 3.43 9.33 -11.71
CA ARG A 240 4.36 10.17 -12.49
C ARG A 240 5.83 9.84 -12.24
N ASN A 241 6.16 8.99 -11.27
CA ASN A 241 7.53 8.55 -11.00
C ASN A 241 8.03 7.54 -12.06
N THR A 242 8.34 8.08 -13.25
CA THR A 242 8.82 7.29 -14.40
C THR A 242 10.14 6.58 -14.13
N ALA A 243 10.99 7.11 -13.24
CA ALA A 243 12.26 6.48 -12.89
C ALA A 243 12.04 5.22 -12.05
N SER A 244 11.22 5.30 -11.00
CA SER A 244 10.86 4.15 -10.17
C SER A 244 10.14 3.09 -10.99
N ARG A 245 9.12 3.49 -11.78
CA ARG A 245 8.41 2.59 -12.70
C ARG A 245 9.36 1.80 -13.60
N ARG A 246 10.25 2.50 -14.32
CA ARG A 246 11.20 1.85 -15.24
C ARG A 246 12.16 0.92 -14.49
N CYS A 247 12.55 1.29 -13.28
CA CYS A 247 13.41 0.46 -12.45
C CYS A 247 12.71 -0.83 -12.05
N LEU A 248 11.48 -0.75 -11.54
CA LEU A 248 10.65 -1.89 -11.15
C LEU A 248 10.37 -2.82 -12.35
N GLU A 249 9.96 -2.25 -13.49
CA GLU A 249 9.71 -3.01 -14.74
C GLU A 249 10.99 -3.75 -15.20
N LYS A 250 12.16 -3.09 -15.17
CA LYS A 250 13.44 -3.73 -15.51
C LYS A 250 13.86 -4.81 -14.53
N SER A 251 13.47 -4.70 -13.26
CA SER A 251 13.75 -5.73 -12.26
C SER A 251 12.85 -6.96 -12.41
N GLY A 252 11.71 -6.83 -13.11
CA GLY A 252 10.79 -7.95 -13.38
C GLY A 252 9.35 -7.72 -12.93
N PHE A 253 9.05 -6.60 -12.29
CA PHE A 253 7.69 -6.28 -11.87
C PHE A 253 6.78 -5.86 -13.03
N VAL A 254 5.50 -6.21 -12.97
CA VAL A 254 4.52 -5.88 -14.03
C VAL A 254 3.62 -4.72 -13.62
N ALA A 255 3.64 -3.63 -14.38
CA ALA A 255 2.87 -2.40 -14.14
C ALA A 255 1.38 -2.53 -14.54
N ARG A 256 0.68 -3.57 -14.07
CA ARG A 256 -0.71 -3.87 -14.50
C ARG A 256 -1.78 -3.11 -13.73
N HIS A 257 -1.55 -2.80 -12.46
CA HIS A 257 -2.58 -2.28 -11.57
C HIS A 257 -2.36 -0.81 -11.21
N ARG A 258 -3.42 -0.12 -10.81
CA ARG A 258 -3.38 1.31 -10.43
C ARG A 258 -4.04 1.52 -9.07
N LEU A 259 -3.55 2.54 -8.39
CA LEU A 259 -4.31 3.21 -7.34
C LEU A 259 -4.96 4.44 -7.97
N PHE A 260 -6.28 4.54 -7.82
CA PHE A 260 -7.06 5.68 -8.28
C PHE A 260 -7.48 6.52 -7.09
N GLU A 261 -7.48 7.84 -7.28
CA GLU A 261 -8.22 8.78 -6.45
C GLU A 261 -9.49 9.17 -7.20
N PHE A 262 -10.63 8.90 -6.59
CA PHE A 262 -11.94 9.37 -7.04
C PHE A 262 -12.33 10.60 -6.23
N SER A 263 -13.00 11.57 -6.86
CA SER A 263 -13.60 12.73 -6.19
C SER A 263 -15.11 12.72 -6.37
N PHE A 264 -15.86 13.08 -5.33
CA PHE A 264 -17.34 13.03 -5.29
C PHE A 264 -18.00 14.41 -5.27
#